data_AF-A0A933LKA5-F1
#
_entry.id   AF-A0A933LKA5-F1
#
_cell.length_a   1.000
_cell.length_b   1.000
_cell.length_c   1.000
_cell.angle_alpha   90.00
_cell.angle_beta   90.00
_cell.angle_gamma   90.00
#
_symmetry.space_group_name_H-M   'P 1'
#
loop_
_entity.id
_entity.type
_entity.pdbx_description
1 polymer ?
#
loop_
_entity_poly.entity_id
_entity_poly.type
_entity_poly.pdbx_seq_one_letter_code
_entity_poly.pdbx_strand_id
1 'polypeptide(L)'
;IIETEKGLLISFNIVGSQVGGQPGTPSLTLNLGSIDPGATEVARWLMTSSLQGEFIEFSATFEHVNPLGIEGLSLVDDVSIHELTHVVRVDRPQDDGVPDFLVNDTLDLELLPDVIYGSDGLLLPVQALTEGTVVGSVNPPVFQLTLTVEAGGAGWTYVRVDDPAGQQYRLVAVRRPDGSTLPADNFWRTHRIIRLVGEPPREENRLHLLDHFAAAGPATYTLFYEPAAGFSPADLDRNGIVDGIDWGLFLVARGHSEGQPDYNPLADYDHDGTVTLLDQQVWLAAYREYVNNPLAAAPTPIMPPSAYVGDMDGDKDVDADDLKAFILCANGPAVPLSESCRPADADNDHDADQIDFALLQRCYSGAGVRPPHVCGRE
;
A
#
# COMPACT_ATOMS: atom_id res chain seq x y z
N ILE A 1 -7.40 19.06 19.58
CA ILE A 1 -7.68 19.05 18.13
C ILE A 1 -9.15 19.40 17.94
N ILE A 2 -9.48 20.41 17.11
CA ILE A 2 -10.71 21.22 17.32
C ILE A 2 -11.58 21.51 16.07
N GLU A 3 -11.21 21.15 14.83
CA GLU A 3 -12.00 21.62 13.67
C GLU A 3 -11.91 20.78 12.39
N THR A 4 -12.98 20.78 11.58
CA THR A 4 -12.98 20.42 10.16
C THR A 4 -13.50 21.60 9.33
N GLU A 5 -12.73 22.05 8.34
CA GLU A 5 -13.12 23.20 7.49
C GLU A 5 -14.44 23.00 6.73
N LYS A 6 -14.83 21.74 6.49
CA LYS A 6 -16.05 21.37 5.74
C LYS A 6 -17.23 20.97 6.64
N GLY A 7 -17.10 21.09 7.97
CA GLY A 7 -18.16 20.70 8.92
C GLY A 7 -18.49 19.19 8.88
N LEU A 8 -17.60 18.37 8.34
CA LEU A 8 -17.74 16.92 8.34
C LEU A 8 -17.53 16.38 9.75
N LEU A 9 -18.31 15.37 10.12
CA LEU A 9 -18.10 14.64 11.36
C LEU A 9 -16.73 13.95 11.31
N ILE A 10 -15.83 14.37 12.18
CA ILE A 10 -14.52 13.76 12.40
C ILE A 10 -14.52 13.11 13.77
N SER A 11 -14.03 11.88 13.83
CA SER A 11 -13.81 11.17 15.09
C SER A 11 -12.32 10.99 15.28
N PHE A 12 -11.85 11.31 16.48
CA PHE A 12 -10.49 11.06 16.89
C PHE A 12 -10.50 10.08 18.06
N ASN A 13 -9.64 9.07 18.02
CA ASN A 13 -9.53 8.07 19.06
C ASN A 13 -8.08 7.89 19.49
N ILE A 14 -7.85 7.79 20.79
CA ILE A 14 -6.57 7.32 21.33
C ILE A 14 -6.72 5.82 21.48
N VAL A 15 -6.01 5.07 20.65
CA VAL A 15 -6.11 3.62 20.60
C VAL A 15 -5.04 2.94 21.46
N GLY A 16 -4.02 3.69 21.87
CA GLY A 16 -2.97 3.20 22.74
C GLY A 16 -2.15 4.32 23.36
N SER A 17 -1.57 4.03 24.50
CA SER A 17 -0.57 4.85 25.17
C SER A 17 0.52 3.93 25.74
N GLN A 18 1.74 4.41 25.85
CA GLN A 18 2.89 3.63 26.31
C GLN A 18 3.87 4.55 27.06
N VAL A 19 4.51 4.02 28.12
CA VAL A 19 5.62 4.67 28.83
C VAL A 19 6.80 3.68 28.84
N GLY A 20 7.95 4.12 28.35
CA GLY A 20 9.10 3.26 28.04
C GLY A 20 8.69 2.11 27.12
N GLY A 21 8.97 0.87 27.52
CA GLY A 21 8.51 -0.35 26.85
C GLY A 21 7.13 -0.86 27.26
N GLN A 22 6.41 -0.17 28.17
CA GLN A 22 5.22 -0.72 28.83
C GLN A 22 3.91 -0.09 28.32
N PRO A 23 2.92 -0.89 27.87
CA PRO A 23 1.63 -0.37 27.45
C PRO A 23 0.83 0.18 28.64
N GLY A 24 0.20 1.33 28.43
CA GLY A 24 -0.65 2.02 29.39
C GLY A 24 -2.13 2.04 28.97
N THR A 25 -2.96 2.68 29.79
CA THR A 25 -4.36 2.94 29.43
C THR A 25 -4.41 4.14 28.47
N PRO A 26 -5.18 4.07 27.36
CA PRO A 26 -5.34 5.18 26.43
C PRO A 26 -5.77 6.47 27.14
N SER A 27 -4.92 7.49 27.09
CA SER A 27 -5.13 8.79 27.76
C SER A 27 -4.24 9.85 27.13
N LEU A 28 -4.69 11.10 27.07
CA LEU A 28 -3.82 12.24 26.70
C LEU A 28 -2.81 12.58 27.80
N THR A 29 -3.08 12.16 29.04
CA THR A 29 -2.20 12.37 30.18
C THR A 29 -1.55 11.04 30.57
N LEU A 30 -0.22 11.00 30.54
CA LEU A 30 0.58 9.86 30.99
C LEU A 30 1.47 10.26 32.16
N ASN A 31 1.62 9.35 33.11
CA ASN A 31 2.53 9.50 34.24
C ASN A 31 3.86 8.82 33.88
N LEU A 32 4.92 9.61 33.75
CA LEU A 32 6.27 9.14 33.43
C LEU A 32 7.01 8.56 34.65
N GLY A 33 6.42 8.66 35.84
CA GLY A 33 7.05 8.23 37.08
C GLY A 33 8.18 9.17 37.52
N SER A 34 9.12 8.61 38.29
CA SER A 34 10.31 9.34 38.73
C SER A 34 11.40 9.24 37.68
N ILE A 35 11.90 10.39 37.22
CA ILE A 35 13.02 10.48 36.29
C ILE A 35 14.25 10.89 37.09
N ASP A 36 15.26 10.01 37.14
CA ASP A 36 16.50 10.29 37.86
C ASP A 36 17.35 11.35 37.12
N PRO A 37 18.27 12.05 37.82
CA PRO A 37 19.13 13.04 37.17
C PRO A 37 19.95 12.43 36.01
N GLY A 38 19.81 13.03 34.82
CA GLY A 38 20.48 12.55 33.60
C GLY A 38 19.86 11.29 33.00
N ALA A 39 18.73 10.81 33.53
CA ALA A 39 17.93 9.77 32.91
C ALA A 39 16.88 10.37 31.97
N THR A 40 16.37 9.52 31.08
CA THR A 40 15.34 9.84 30.11
C THR A 40 14.17 8.88 30.30
N GLU A 41 12.97 9.36 29.98
CA GLU A 41 11.77 8.52 29.90
C GLU A 41 11.01 8.85 28.62
N VAL A 42 10.47 7.81 28.00
CA VAL A 42 9.76 7.91 26.73
C VAL A 42 8.27 7.70 26.95
N ALA A 43 7.44 8.53 26.32
CA ALA A 43 6.02 8.28 26.22
C ALA A 43 5.58 8.30 24.75
N ARG A 44 4.65 7.41 24.41
CA ARG A 44 4.07 7.29 23.08
C ARG A 44 2.56 7.25 23.16
N TRP A 45 1.92 7.95 22.24
CA TRP A 45 0.48 7.90 22.00
C TRP A 45 0.21 7.35 20.61
N LEU A 46 -0.73 6.41 20.50
CA LEU A 46 -1.27 5.95 19.23
C LEU A 46 -2.66 6.53 19.05
N MET A 47 -2.83 7.32 17.99
CA MET A 47 -4.06 8.05 17.71
C MET A 47 -4.55 7.74 16.31
N THR A 48 -5.87 7.64 16.15
CA THR A 48 -6.52 7.48 14.85
C THR A 48 -7.52 8.60 14.61
N SER A 49 -7.69 8.98 13.34
CA SER A 49 -8.70 9.92 12.86
C SER A 49 -9.57 9.21 11.82
N SER A 50 -10.86 9.52 11.80
CA SER A 50 -11.77 9.01 10.76
C SER A 50 -11.58 9.69 9.40
N LEU A 51 -10.84 10.80 9.35
CA LEU A 51 -10.55 11.55 8.12
C LEU A 51 -9.07 11.87 8.03
N GLN A 52 -8.56 11.89 6.79
CA GLN A 52 -7.23 12.43 6.48
C GLN A 52 -7.22 13.94 6.72
N GLY A 53 -6.11 14.45 7.23
CA GLY A 53 -5.89 15.87 7.44
C GLY A 53 -4.42 16.20 7.55
N GLU A 54 -4.14 17.48 7.73
CA GLU A 54 -2.80 18.00 7.99
C GLU A 54 -2.72 18.47 9.44
N PHE A 55 -1.57 18.26 10.06
CA PHE A 55 -1.29 18.86 11.34
C PHE A 55 -0.72 20.25 11.13
N ILE A 56 -1.45 21.27 11.56
CA ILE A 56 -1.08 22.68 11.37
C ILE A 56 -0.48 23.33 12.62
N GLU A 57 -0.77 22.78 13.80
CA GLU A 57 -0.30 23.31 15.08
C GLU A 57 -0.34 22.23 16.17
N PHE A 58 0.63 22.28 17.09
CA PHE A 58 0.69 21.45 18.28
C PHE A 58 1.05 22.31 19.50
N SER A 59 0.54 21.92 20.67
CA SER A 59 0.96 22.48 21.96
C SER A 59 1.10 21.35 22.98
N ALA A 60 2.10 21.48 23.85
CA ALA A 60 2.36 20.53 24.92
C ALA A 60 2.75 21.28 26.19
N THR A 61 2.37 20.73 27.35
CA THR A 61 2.69 21.28 28.68
C THR A 61 3.06 20.12 29.60
N PHE A 62 3.93 20.37 30.58
CA PHE A 62 4.26 19.40 31.62
C PHE A 62 3.96 19.97 33.01
N GLU A 63 3.77 19.08 33.98
CA GLU A 63 3.63 19.41 35.40
C GLU A 63 4.62 18.57 36.21
N HIS A 64 5.44 19.22 37.04
CA HIS A 64 6.34 18.54 37.95
C HIS A 64 5.76 18.52 39.36
N VAL A 65 5.49 17.33 39.89
CA VAL A 65 4.99 17.15 41.26
C VAL A 65 6.14 16.68 42.16
N ASN A 66 6.43 17.42 43.22
CA ASN A 66 7.37 17.00 44.27
C ASN A 66 6.76 17.03 45.66
N PRO A 67 7.34 16.30 46.64
CA PRO A 67 6.83 16.24 48.01
C PRO A 67 6.74 17.60 48.73
N LEU A 68 7.42 18.64 48.24
CA LEU A 68 7.45 19.97 48.83
C LEU A 68 6.45 20.94 48.17
N GLY A 69 5.86 20.58 47.03
CA GLY A 69 4.98 21.44 46.24
C GLY A 69 5.66 22.68 45.66
N ILE A 70 6.98 22.65 45.47
CA ILE A 70 7.76 23.80 44.98
C ILE A 70 8.10 23.60 43.50
N GLU A 71 7.46 24.35 42.60
CA GLU A 71 7.63 24.20 41.14
C GLU A 71 9.08 24.40 40.66
N GLY A 72 9.84 25.30 41.28
CA GLY A 72 11.22 25.64 40.91
C GLY A 72 12.28 24.55 41.20
N LEU A 73 11.85 23.35 41.60
CA LEU A 73 12.73 22.18 41.76
C LEU A 73 12.68 21.21 40.56
N SER A 74 11.88 21.54 39.52
CA SER A 74 11.89 20.78 38.27
C SER A 74 13.28 20.75 37.65
N LEU A 75 13.70 19.58 37.19
CA LEU A 75 14.88 19.41 36.33
C LEU A 75 14.56 19.54 34.84
N VAL A 76 13.26 19.58 34.50
CA VAL A 76 12.80 19.87 33.14
C VAL A 76 12.71 21.38 32.98
N ASP A 77 13.49 21.92 32.04
CA ASP A 77 13.65 23.35 31.81
C ASP A 77 12.68 23.90 30.74
N ASP A 78 12.38 23.12 29.68
CA ASP A 78 11.57 23.55 28.54
C ASP A 78 10.82 22.39 27.87
N VAL A 79 9.83 22.72 27.04
CA VAL A 79 9.13 21.79 26.14
C VAL A 79 9.32 22.25 24.70
N SER A 80 9.98 21.42 23.90
CA SER A 80 10.15 21.63 22.45
C SER A 80 9.30 20.64 21.66
N ILE A 81 8.84 21.07 20.48
CA ILE A 81 8.00 20.28 19.58
C ILE A 81 8.79 20.03 18.30
N HIS A 82 8.77 18.78 17.85
CA HIS A 82 9.53 18.28 16.72
C HIS A 82 8.62 17.48 15.78
N GLU A 83 8.80 17.60 14.46
CA GLU A 83 7.93 16.90 13.50
C GLU A 83 8.37 15.44 13.36
N LEU A 84 7.53 14.53 13.85
CA LEU A 84 7.80 13.10 13.80
C LEU A 84 7.58 12.56 12.38
N THR A 85 8.63 11.99 11.79
CA THR A 85 8.52 11.21 10.54
C THR A 85 8.07 9.77 10.85
N HIS A 86 8.73 9.09 11.80
CA HIS A 86 8.38 7.73 12.18
C HIS A 86 8.92 7.36 13.57
N VAL A 87 8.23 6.44 14.25
CA VAL A 87 8.78 5.79 15.45
C VAL A 87 9.70 4.67 14.99
N VAL A 88 10.93 4.64 15.49
CA VAL A 88 11.99 3.74 15.02
C VAL A 88 12.71 3.10 16.20
N ARG A 89 13.75 2.32 15.94
CA ARG A 89 14.62 1.64 16.91
C ARG A 89 16.09 1.83 16.55
N VAL A 90 16.85 2.36 17.49
CA VAL A 90 18.31 2.46 17.44
C VAL A 90 18.87 1.10 17.84
N ASP A 91 19.06 0.21 16.86
CA ASP A 91 19.48 -1.17 17.11
C ASP A 91 21.00 -1.38 17.13
N ARG A 92 21.78 -0.30 17.07
CA ARG A 92 23.25 -0.31 17.09
C ARG A 92 23.78 0.66 18.15
N PRO A 93 24.74 0.24 19.00
CA PRO A 93 25.37 -1.08 19.04
C PRO A 93 24.45 -2.18 19.61
N GLN A 94 23.39 -1.80 20.32
CA GLN A 94 22.39 -2.70 20.88
C GLN A 94 21.04 -1.97 20.94
N ASP A 95 19.98 -2.70 20.65
CA ASP A 95 18.60 -2.27 20.88
C ASP A 95 18.20 -2.42 22.36
N ASP A 96 17.68 -1.35 22.96
CA ASP A 96 17.32 -1.27 24.38
C ASP A 96 15.87 -1.70 24.70
N GLY A 97 15.04 -1.94 23.66
CA GLY A 97 13.63 -2.27 23.85
C GLY A 97 12.67 -1.07 23.78
N VAL A 98 13.18 0.16 23.74
CA VAL A 98 12.41 1.40 23.90
C VAL A 98 12.24 2.09 22.54
N PRO A 99 11.08 2.71 22.27
CA PRO A 99 10.90 3.47 21.03
C PRO A 99 11.84 4.69 20.94
N ASP A 100 12.40 4.89 19.76
CA ASP A 100 13.13 6.08 19.34
C ASP A 100 12.32 6.86 18.30
N PHE A 101 12.74 8.08 17.97
CA PHE A 101 11.96 8.97 17.12
C PHE A 101 12.78 9.54 15.97
N LEU A 102 12.43 9.15 14.74
CA LEU A 102 12.97 9.72 13.52
C LEU A 102 12.22 11.01 13.20
N VAL A 103 12.94 12.12 13.19
CA VAL A 103 12.39 13.47 13.22
C VAL A 103 12.90 14.28 12.03
N ASN A 104 12.05 15.17 11.54
CA ASN A 104 12.41 16.25 10.64
C ASN A 104 12.43 17.56 11.44
N ASP A 105 13.63 18.03 11.79
CA ASP A 105 13.83 19.29 12.49
C ASP A 105 14.23 20.43 11.56
N THR A 106 14.68 20.09 10.35
CA THR A 106 15.07 21.05 9.33
C THR A 106 14.02 21.08 8.22
N LEU A 107 13.14 22.09 8.25
CA LEU A 107 12.13 22.24 7.20
C LEU A 107 12.77 22.35 5.81
N ASP A 108 12.50 21.33 4.98
CA ASP A 108 12.89 21.26 3.59
C ASP A 108 11.68 20.93 2.69
N LEU A 109 11.85 21.01 1.37
CA LEU A 109 10.74 20.80 0.42
C LEU A 109 10.26 19.34 0.36
N GLU A 110 11.15 18.39 0.64
CA GLU A 110 10.93 16.97 0.58
C GLU A 110 10.53 16.37 1.94
N LEU A 111 10.59 17.19 3.00
CA LEU A 111 10.29 16.86 4.39
C LEU A 111 11.02 15.59 4.84
N LEU A 112 12.34 15.57 4.61
CA LEU A 112 13.18 14.41 4.90
C LEU A 112 13.67 14.49 6.36
N PRO A 113 13.69 13.36 7.09
CA PRO A 113 14.19 13.35 8.44
C PRO A 113 15.72 13.55 8.47
N ASP A 114 16.18 14.21 9.52
CA ASP A 114 17.59 14.61 9.68
C ASP A 114 18.20 14.21 11.03
N VAL A 115 17.39 13.75 11.98
CA VAL A 115 17.85 13.34 13.30
C VAL A 115 16.99 12.23 13.91
N ILE A 116 17.62 11.35 14.68
CA ILE A 116 16.94 10.44 15.61
C ILE A 116 17.10 10.99 17.02
N TYR A 117 15.98 11.12 17.72
CA TYR A 117 15.94 11.29 19.17
C TYR A 117 15.92 9.91 19.80
N GLY A 118 17.07 9.51 20.37
CA GLY A 118 17.24 8.27 21.08
C GLY A 118 16.46 8.25 22.40
N SER A 119 15.97 7.07 22.78
CA SER A 119 15.37 6.79 24.09
C SER A 119 16.32 7.11 25.24
N ASP A 120 17.63 7.06 25.00
CA ASP A 120 18.73 7.37 25.93
C ASP A 120 19.10 8.87 25.97
N GLY A 121 18.39 9.71 25.22
CA GLY A 121 18.61 11.15 25.12
C GLY A 121 19.71 11.56 24.15
N LEU A 122 20.31 10.63 23.41
CA LEU A 122 21.25 10.98 22.36
C LEU A 122 20.52 11.52 21.11
N LEU A 123 21.12 12.53 20.48
CA LEU A 123 20.72 13.00 19.17
C LEU A 123 21.66 12.39 18.13
N LEU A 124 21.11 11.62 17.22
CA LEU A 124 21.88 10.88 16.21
C LEU A 124 21.56 11.48 14.83
N PRO A 125 22.53 12.12 14.14
CA PRO A 125 22.31 12.67 12.82
C PRO A 125 21.93 11.59 11.81
N VAL A 126 20.98 11.92 10.93
CA VAL A 126 20.49 11.05 9.86
C VAL A 126 20.79 11.67 8.51
N GLN A 127 21.33 10.86 7.60
CA GLN A 127 21.45 11.22 6.20
C GLN A 127 20.23 10.69 5.44
N ALA A 128 19.60 11.52 4.61
CA ALA A 128 18.54 11.07 3.73
C ALA A 128 19.11 10.59 2.38
N LEU A 129 18.64 9.44 1.92
CA LEU A 129 19.00 8.83 0.64
C LEU A 129 17.72 8.51 -0.15
N THR A 130 17.54 9.22 -1.25
CA THR A 130 16.37 9.05 -2.14
C THR A 130 16.72 8.32 -3.44
N GLU A 131 17.98 7.88 -3.58
CA GLU A 131 18.45 7.10 -4.71
C GLU A 131 18.58 5.62 -4.31
N GLY A 132 17.99 4.75 -5.11
CA GLY A 132 18.07 3.30 -4.94
C GLY A 132 17.30 2.58 -6.03
N THR A 133 17.63 1.31 -6.22
CA THR A 133 16.97 0.45 -7.20
C THR A 133 16.29 -0.71 -6.50
N VAL A 134 14.99 -0.87 -6.75
CA VAL A 134 14.21 -2.03 -6.31
C VAL A 134 13.99 -2.93 -7.52
N VAL A 135 14.47 -4.16 -7.45
CA VAL A 135 14.40 -5.13 -8.55
C VAL A 135 13.76 -6.42 -8.07
N GLY A 136 12.95 -7.02 -8.94
CA GLY A 136 12.23 -8.27 -8.71
C GLY A 136 10.73 -8.09 -8.97
N SER A 137 9.99 -9.17 -8.79
CA SER A 137 8.53 -9.18 -8.82
C SER A 137 8.01 -9.73 -7.49
N VAL A 138 6.86 -9.23 -7.04
CA VAL A 138 6.16 -9.78 -5.87
C VAL A 138 5.04 -10.66 -6.37
N ASN A 139 5.36 -11.91 -6.72
CA ASN A 139 4.37 -12.89 -7.17
C ASN A 139 4.69 -14.25 -6.57
N PRO A 140 3.69 -15.12 -6.37
CA PRO A 140 3.99 -16.47 -5.91
C PRO A 140 4.94 -17.18 -6.90
N PRO A 141 5.79 -18.11 -6.42
CA PRO A 141 6.05 -18.41 -5.01
C PRO A 141 7.05 -17.42 -4.37
N VAL A 142 7.56 -16.44 -5.10
CA VAL A 142 8.64 -15.55 -4.70
C VAL A 142 8.10 -14.17 -4.31
N PHE A 143 7.76 -14.00 -3.02
CA PHE A 143 7.39 -12.70 -2.47
C PHE A 143 8.62 -11.91 -1.99
N GLN A 144 9.62 -11.77 -2.86
CA GLN A 144 10.88 -11.11 -2.50
C GLN A 144 11.35 -10.10 -3.54
N LEU A 145 11.76 -8.93 -3.06
CA LEU A 145 12.43 -7.91 -3.87
C LEU A 145 13.84 -7.66 -3.35
N THR A 146 14.70 -7.17 -4.22
CA THR A 146 16.06 -6.75 -3.89
C THR A 146 16.14 -5.23 -3.97
N LEU A 147 16.48 -4.58 -2.86
CA LEU A 147 16.78 -3.15 -2.80
C LEU A 147 18.29 -2.96 -2.80
N THR A 148 18.81 -2.19 -3.75
CA THR A 148 20.22 -1.76 -3.78
C THR A 148 20.31 -0.25 -3.62
N VAL A 149 21.16 0.19 -2.69
CA VAL A 149 21.41 1.59 -2.38
C VAL A 149 22.91 1.86 -2.29
N GLU A 150 23.31 3.11 -2.49
CA GLU A 150 24.69 3.57 -2.34
C GLU A 150 24.78 4.50 -1.12
N ALA A 151 25.35 4.00 -0.01
CA ALA A 151 25.51 4.79 1.19
C ALA A 151 26.58 5.88 0.99
N GLY A 152 26.27 7.12 1.37
CA GLY A 152 27.20 8.25 1.26
C GLY A 152 28.31 8.27 2.32
N GLY A 153 28.15 7.52 3.41
CA GLY A 153 29.07 7.52 4.54
C GLY A 153 28.68 6.54 5.63
N ALA A 154 29.44 6.57 6.72
CA ALA A 154 29.08 5.85 7.95
C ALA A 154 28.06 6.67 8.76
N GLY A 155 27.13 5.98 9.44
CA GLY A 155 26.11 6.59 10.30
C GLY A 155 24.70 6.13 9.97
N TRP A 156 23.73 6.77 10.62
CA TRP A 156 22.31 6.53 10.36
C TRP A 156 21.89 7.13 9.03
N THR A 157 21.21 6.33 8.22
CA THR A 157 20.71 6.74 6.91
C THR A 157 19.27 6.31 6.77
N TYR A 158 18.42 7.27 6.43
CA TYR A 158 17.04 7.07 6.03
C TYR A 158 16.97 6.94 4.52
N VAL A 159 16.41 5.84 4.04
CA VAL A 159 16.23 5.51 2.62
C VAL A 159 14.75 5.68 2.28
N ARG A 160 14.45 6.43 1.21
CA ARG A 160 13.10 6.59 0.65
C ARG A 160 13.14 6.36 -0.86
N VAL A 161 12.56 5.26 -1.33
CA VAL A 161 12.55 4.88 -2.77
C VAL A 161 11.15 4.53 -3.23
N ASP A 162 10.97 4.43 -4.56
CA ASP A 162 9.72 3.92 -5.13
C ASP A 162 9.53 2.46 -4.80
N ASP A 163 8.28 2.10 -4.48
CA ASP A 163 7.90 0.74 -4.15
C ASP A 163 7.05 0.10 -5.27
N PRO A 164 7.58 -0.91 -5.99
CA PRO A 164 6.86 -1.55 -7.08
C PRO A 164 5.81 -2.57 -6.60
N ALA A 165 5.74 -2.90 -5.30
CA ALA A 165 4.86 -3.97 -4.81
C ALA A 165 3.36 -3.61 -4.79
N GLY A 166 3.00 -2.32 -4.95
CA GLY A 166 1.61 -1.85 -4.94
C GLY A 166 0.84 -2.19 -3.66
N GLN A 167 -0.47 -1.98 -3.63
CA GLN A 167 -1.27 -2.18 -2.41
C GLN A 167 -1.68 -3.64 -2.13
N GLN A 168 -1.43 -4.54 -3.09
CA GLN A 168 -1.83 -5.95 -3.04
C GLN A 168 -0.94 -6.79 -2.12
N TYR A 169 0.27 -6.33 -1.83
CA TYR A 169 1.22 -7.01 -0.97
C TYR A 169 1.60 -6.13 0.19
N ARG A 170 2.01 -6.70 1.32
CA ARG A 170 2.55 -6.00 2.48
C ARG A 170 3.98 -6.44 2.75
N LEU A 171 4.85 -5.48 3.07
CA LEU A 171 6.22 -5.75 3.50
C LEU A 171 6.21 -6.27 4.95
N VAL A 172 6.88 -7.39 5.19
CA VAL A 172 6.85 -8.08 6.50
C VAL A 172 8.22 -8.27 7.11
N ALA A 173 9.28 -8.26 6.31
CA ALA A 173 10.64 -8.30 6.81
C ALA A 173 11.59 -7.64 5.82
N VAL A 174 12.69 -7.10 6.36
CA VAL A 174 13.84 -6.65 5.60
C VAL A 174 15.08 -7.34 6.16
N ARG A 175 15.87 -7.95 5.28
CA ARG A 175 17.15 -8.57 5.63
C ARG A 175 18.30 -7.74 5.08
N ARG A 176 19.22 -7.42 5.98
CA ARG A 176 20.45 -6.68 5.69
C ARG A 176 21.42 -7.50 4.82
N PRO A 177 22.43 -6.84 4.21
CA PRO A 177 23.50 -7.53 3.48
C PRO A 177 24.25 -8.59 4.31
N ASP A 178 24.37 -8.37 5.63
CA ASP A 178 25.02 -9.29 6.56
C ASP A 178 24.13 -10.47 7.01
N GLY A 179 22.89 -10.54 6.50
CA GLY A 179 21.91 -11.56 6.84
C GLY A 179 21.11 -11.29 8.12
N SER A 180 21.42 -10.25 8.88
CA SER A 180 20.63 -9.84 10.04
C SER A 180 19.29 -9.22 9.62
N THR A 181 18.29 -9.29 10.50
CA THR A 181 16.97 -8.72 10.24
C THR A 181 16.92 -7.29 10.75
N LEU A 182 16.36 -6.39 9.95
CA LEU A 182 16.09 -5.02 10.36
C LEU A 182 14.88 -4.99 11.32
N PRO A 183 14.87 -4.17 12.37
CA PRO A 183 13.70 -4.01 13.23
C PRO A 183 12.45 -3.64 12.43
N ALA A 184 11.29 -4.17 12.82
CA ALA A 184 10.04 -3.93 12.12
C ALA A 184 9.60 -2.45 12.14
N ASP A 185 10.00 -1.71 13.17
CA ASP A 185 9.78 -0.25 13.27
C ASP A 185 10.67 0.55 12.30
N ASN A 186 11.74 -0.05 11.78
CA ASN A 186 12.72 0.64 10.94
C ASN A 186 12.44 0.50 9.44
N PHE A 187 11.34 -0.13 9.05
CA PHE A 187 10.89 -0.14 7.67
C PHE A 187 9.38 -0.02 7.60
N TRP A 188 8.91 0.77 6.63
CA TRP A 188 7.49 0.95 6.40
C TRP A 188 7.22 1.34 4.96
N ARG A 189 5.94 1.45 4.64
CA ARG A 189 5.47 1.83 3.31
C ARG A 189 4.45 2.93 3.44
N THR A 190 4.40 3.80 2.45
CA THR A 190 3.33 4.80 2.35
C THR A 190 2.65 4.69 1.01
N HIS A 191 1.34 4.87 1.02
CA HIS A 191 0.51 5.04 -0.16
C HIS A 191 -0.21 6.38 -0.06
N ARG A 192 -0.08 7.24 -1.07
CA ARG A 192 -0.77 8.53 -1.14
C ARG A 192 -1.36 8.73 -2.53
N ILE A 193 -2.54 9.33 -2.58
CA ILE A 193 -3.09 9.86 -3.83
C ILE A 193 -2.86 11.37 -3.81
N ILE A 194 -1.89 11.84 -4.60
CA ILE A 194 -1.57 13.25 -4.72
C ILE A 194 -2.52 13.88 -5.74
N ARG A 195 -3.23 14.93 -5.31
CA ARG A 195 -4.23 15.66 -6.11
C ARG A 195 -3.77 17.11 -6.29
N LEU A 196 -2.97 17.36 -7.31
CA LEU A 196 -2.60 18.73 -7.67
C LEU A 196 -3.68 19.36 -8.56
N VAL A 197 -3.94 20.65 -8.35
CA VAL A 197 -4.93 21.39 -9.13
C VAL A 197 -4.50 21.42 -10.59
N GLY A 198 -5.36 20.92 -11.49
CA GLY A 198 -5.10 20.89 -12.93
C GLY A 198 -4.33 19.67 -13.42
N GLU A 199 -3.96 18.73 -12.54
CA GLU A 199 -3.34 17.46 -12.89
C GLU A 199 -4.27 16.29 -12.54
N PRO A 200 -4.22 15.17 -13.29
CA PRO A 200 -4.87 13.94 -12.85
C PRO A 200 -4.28 13.48 -11.51
N PRO A 201 -5.08 12.87 -10.63
CA PRO A 201 -4.56 12.26 -9.41
C PRO A 201 -3.43 11.29 -9.74
N ARG A 202 -2.31 11.41 -9.03
CA ARG A 202 -1.20 10.46 -9.14
C ARG A 202 -1.12 9.63 -7.86
N GLU A 203 -0.91 8.33 -8.02
CA GLU A 203 -0.58 7.47 -6.89
C GLU A 203 0.93 7.58 -6.60
N GLU A 204 1.26 7.60 -5.33
CA GLU A 204 2.62 7.54 -4.83
C GLU A 204 2.71 6.36 -3.86
N ASN A 205 3.56 5.39 -4.18
CA ASN A 205 3.90 4.26 -3.32
C ASN A 205 5.39 4.35 -2.99
N ARG A 206 5.71 4.55 -1.71
CA ARG A 206 7.11 4.64 -1.25
C ARG A 206 7.44 3.54 -0.26
N LEU A 207 8.66 3.04 -0.40
CA LEU A 207 9.32 2.19 0.58
C LEU A 207 10.26 3.07 1.42
N HIS A 208 10.22 2.86 2.73
CA HIS A 208 11.02 3.57 3.71
C HIS A 208 11.83 2.59 4.54
N LEU A 209 13.09 2.93 4.79
CA LEU A 209 14.01 2.13 5.60
C LEU A 209 14.94 3.05 6.39
N LEU A 210 15.16 2.75 7.67
CA LEU A 210 16.17 3.40 8.49
C LEU A 210 17.21 2.35 8.93
N ASP A 211 18.48 2.57 8.61
CA ASP A 211 19.55 1.65 9.02
C ASP A 211 20.86 2.40 9.29
N HIS A 212 21.77 1.74 10.01
CA HIS A 212 23.08 2.27 10.31
C HIS A 212 24.16 1.65 9.42
N PHE A 213 24.78 2.47 8.59
CA PHE A 213 25.84 2.07 7.66
C PHE A 213 27.22 2.17 8.31
N ALA A 214 28.06 1.16 8.10
CA ALA A 214 29.41 1.14 8.66
C ALA A 214 30.41 2.01 7.86
N ALA A 215 30.15 2.22 6.57
CA ALA A 215 30.97 2.99 5.64
C ALA A 215 30.17 3.35 4.39
N ALA A 216 30.73 4.22 3.54
CA ALA A 216 30.19 4.49 2.21
C ALA A 216 30.30 3.26 1.29
N GLY A 217 29.37 3.14 0.34
CA GLY A 217 29.36 2.11 -0.71
C GLY A 217 28.04 1.36 -0.86
N PRO A 218 28.00 0.33 -1.71
CA PRO A 218 26.78 -0.40 -2.03
C PRO A 218 26.29 -1.24 -0.85
N ALA A 219 24.98 -1.23 -0.64
CA ALA A 219 24.29 -2.16 0.24
C ALA A 219 23.07 -2.76 -0.46
N THR A 220 22.92 -4.07 -0.32
CA THR A 220 21.82 -4.83 -0.90
C THR A 220 20.98 -5.48 0.19
N TYR A 221 19.71 -5.09 0.24
CA TYR A 221 18.72 -5.62 1.16
C TYR A 221 17.79 -6.60 0.43
N THR A 222 17.36 -7.64 1.13
CA THR A 222 16.26 -8.50 0.68
C THR A 222 14.98 -8.10 1.39
N LEU A 223 13.97 -7.69 0.62
CA LEU A 223 12.65 -7.31 1.09
C LEU A 223 11.72 -8.52 0.99
N PHE A 224 10.99 -8.83 2.05
CA PHE A 224 10.04 -9.95 2.09
C PHE A 224 8.63 -9.40 2.17
N TYR A 225 7.80 -9.83 1.23
CA TYR A 225 6.40 -9.47 1.13
C TYR A 225 5.50 -10.67 1.42
N GLU A 226 4.22 -10.39 1.64
CA GLU A 226 3.15 -11.37 1.57
C GLU A 226 1.87 -10.70 1.03
N PRO A 227 0.88 -11.47 0.55
CA PRO A 227 -0.43 -10.92 0.17
C PRO A 227 -1.06 -10.08 1.28
N ALA A 228 -1.62 -8.92 0.92
CA ALA A 228 -2.42 -8.11 1.83
C ALA A 228 -3.68 -8.88 2.26
N ALA A 229 -4.25 -8.51 3.42
CA ALA A 229 -5.45 -9.16 3.91
C ALA A 229 -6.61 -9.01 2.90
N GLY A 230 -7.25 -10.13 2.54
CA GLY A 230 -8.32 -10.16 1.55
C GLY A 230 -7.86 -10.19 0.09
N PHE A 231 -6.55 -10.13 -0.18
CA PHE A 231 -5.99 -10.32 -1.50
C PHE A 231 -5.45 -11.75 -1.64
N SER A 232 -5.76 -12.40 -2.78
CA SER A 232 -5.09 -13.62 -3.20
C SER A 232 -4.55 -13.44 -4.61
N PRO A 233 -3.29 -13.80 -4.89
CA PRO A 233 -2.79 -13.81 -6.25
C PRO A 233 -3.55 -14.77 -7.19
N ALA A 234 -4.34 -15.71 -6.65
CA ALA A 234 -5.16 -16.63 -7.43
C ALA A 234 -6.52 -16.03 -7.84
N ASP A 235 -6.90 -14.87 -7.30
CA ASP A 235 -8.10 -14.11 -7.68
C ASP A 235 -7.79 -13.29 -8.94
N LEU A 236 -8.13 -13.85 -10.11
CA LEU A 236 -7.79 -13.31 -11.42
C LEU A 236 -8.84 -12.31 -11.94
N ASP A 237 -10.08 -12.35 -11.45
CA ASP A 237 -11.11 -11.36 -11.77
C ASP A 237 -11.21 -10.21 -10.75
N ARG A 238 -10.45 -10.32 -9.65
CA ARG A 238 -10.31 -9.32 -8.57
C ARG A 238 -11.61 -9.03 -7.83
N ASN A 239 -12.48 -10.04 -7.72
CA ASN A 239 -13.75 -9.90 -7.01
C ASN A 239 -13.63 -10.16 -5.49
N GLY A 240 -12.45 -10.55 -4.99
CA GLY A 240 -12.14 -10.83 -3.59
C GLY A 240 -12.34 -12.28 -3.16
N ILE A 241 -12.71 -13.19 -4.07
CA ILE A 241 -12.81 -14.62 -3.82
C ILE A 241 -12.04 -15.41 -4.87
N VAL A 242 -11.54 -16.60 -4.50
CA VAL A 242 -10.90 -17.52 -5.45
C VAL A 242 -11.83 -18.70 -5.70
N ASP A 243 -12.38 -18.81 -6.91
CA ASP A 243 -13.38 -19.80 -7.27
C ASP A 243 -13.20 -20.40 -8.68
N GLY A 244 -14.27 -21.00 -9.22
CA GLY A 244 -14.25 -21.63 -10.54
C GLY A 244 -14.05 -20.65 -11.70
N ILE A 245 -14.42 -19.37 -11.54
CA ILE A 245 -14.24 -18.31 -12.53
C ILE A 245 -12.76 -18.01 -12.70
N ASP A 246 -12.01 -17.85 -11.60
CA ASP A 246 -10.56 -17.63 -11.65
C ASP A 246 -9.84 -18.78 -12.34
N TRP A 247 -10.24 -20.00 -12.00
CA TRP A 247 -9.67 -21.18 -12.64
C TRP A 247 -10.03 -21.26 -14.14
N GLY A 248 -11.24 -20.84 -14.51
CA GLY A 248 -11.65 -20.70 -15.91
C GLY A 248 -10.82 -19.66 -16.67
N LEU A 249 -10.60 -18.49 -16.06
CA LEU A 249 -9.76 -17.42 -16.61
C LEU A 249 -8.33 -17.89 -16.82
N PHE A 250 -7.75 -18.58 -15.84
CA PHE A 250 -6.42 -19.17 -15.99
C PHE A 250 -6.36 -20.15 -17.16
N LEU A 251 -7.35 -21.05 -17.26
CA LEU A 251 -7.41 -22.06 -18.32
C LEU A 251 -7.55 -21.46 -19.72
N VAL A 252 -8.29 -20.35 -19.86
CA VAL A 252 -8.39 -19.60 -21.12
C VAL A 252 -7.06 -18.94 -21.47
N ALA A 253 -6.37 -18.36 -20.48
CA ALA A 253 -5.09 -17.71 -20.70
C ALA A 253 -3.95 -18.68 -21.00
N ARG A 254 -3.99 -19.89 -20.44
CA ARG A 254 -2.92 -20.88 -20.62
C ARG A 254 -2.67 -21.23 -22.08
N GLY A 255 -1.42 -21.07 -22.51
CA GLY A 255 -0.96 -21.26 -23.88
C GLY A 255 -0.94 -19.98 -24.70
N HIS A 256 -1.38 -18.85 -24.13
CA HIS A 256 -1.32 -17.55 -24.76
C HIS A 256 -0.16 -16.70 -24.23
N SER A 257 0.36 -15.85 -25.11
CA SER A 257 1.45 -14.90 -24.82
C SER A 257 0.97 -13.47 -24.95
N GLU A 258 1.74 -12.53 -24.39
CA GLU A 258 1.47 -11.10 -24.44
C GLU A 258 1.07 -10.62 -25.85
N GLY A 259 -0.01 -9.85 -25.92
CA GLY A 259 -0.60 -9.36 -27.17
C GLY A 259 -1.58 -10.31 -27.87
N GLN A 260 -1.83 -11.50 -27.33
CA GLN A 260 -2.89 -12.39 -27.83
C GLN A 260 -4.23 -12.14 -27.11
N PRO A 261 -5.39 -12.30 -27.78
CA PRO A 261 -6.71 -11.94 -27.22
C PRO A 261 -7.11 -12.64 -25.92
N ASP A 262 -6.51 -13.80 -25.63
CA ASP A 262 -6.82 -14.58 -24.43
C ASP A 262 -5.69 -14.52 -23.39
N TYR A 263 -4.59 -13.80 -23.66
CA TYR A 263 -3.55 -13.59 -22.65
C TYR A 263 -4.11 -12.81 -21.45
N ASN A 264 -3.80 -13.28 -20.25
CA ASN A 264 -4.10 -12.58 -19.02
C ASN A 264 -2.78 -12.36 -18.25
N PRO A 265 -2.31 -11.12 -18.08
CA PRO A 265 -1.06 -10.85 -17.37
C PRO A 265 -1.10 -11.26 -15.90
N LEU A 266 -2.29 -11.40 -15.29
CA LEU A 266 -2.41 -11.90 -13.91
C LEU A 266 -2.22 -13.42 -13.81
N ALA A 267 -2.34 -14.14 -14.93
CA ALA A 267 -2.08 -15.56 -14.99
C ALA A 267 -0.62 -15.89 -15.35
N ASP A 268 0.18 -14.90 -15.73
CA ASP A 268 1.61 -14.99 -16.02
C ASP A 268 2.41 -14.67 -14.74
N TYR A 269 2.70 -15.70 -13.96
CA TYR A 269 3.24 -15.55 -12.60
C TYR A 269 4.75 -15.34 -12.58
N ASP A 270 5.47 -15.88 -13.56
CA ASP A 270 6.91 -15.67 -13.70
C ASP A 270 7.30 -14.50 -14.61
N HIS A 271 6.31 -13.84 -15.22
CA HIS A 271 6.46 -12.63 -16.03
C HIS A 271 7.36 -12.88 -17.25
N ASP A 272 7.31 -14.09 -17.81
CA ASP A 272 8.04 -14.44 -19.03
C ASP A 272 7.31 -14.05 -20.33
N GLY A 273 6.09 -13.51 -20.20
CA GLY A 273 5.23 -13.07 -21.28
C GLY A 273 4.34 -14.18 -21.83
N THR A 274 4.30 -15.37 -21.21
CA THR A 274 3.50 -16.52 -21.64
C THR A 274 2.89 -17.28 -20.47
N VAL A 275 1.59 -17.55 -20.52
CA VAL A 275 0.94 -18.37 -19.48
C VAL A 275 1.15 -19.85 -19.76
N THR A 276 1.90 -20.54 -18.91
CA THR A 276 2.32 -21.93 -19.09
C THR A 276 1.81 -22.87 -18.00
N LEU A 277 2.29 -24.13 -18.02
CA LEU A 277 2.06 -25.08 -16.92
C LEU A 277 2.88 -24.73 -15.67
N LEU A 278 3.93 -23.92 -15.79
CA LEU A 278 4.71 -23.46 -14.64
C LEU A 278 3.84 -22.51 -13.82
N ASP A 279 3.23 -21.53 -14.48
CA ASP A 279 2.25 -20.61 -13.91
C ASP A 279 1.09 -21.33 -13.24
N GLN A 280 0.63 -22.43 -13.84
CA GLN A 280 -0.44 -23.23 -13.28
C GLN A 280 -0.07 -23.83 -11.92
N GLN A 281 1.18 -24.26 -11.75
CA GLN A 281 1.65 -24.79 -10.47
C GLN A 281 1.68 -23.69 -9.42
N VAL A 282 2.01 -22.46 -9.82
CA VAL A 282 2.00 -21.28 -8.96
C VAL A 282 0.57 -20.90 -8.55
N TRP A 283 -0.35 -20.78 -9.51
CA TRP A 283 -1.77 -20.51 -9.23
C TRP A 283 -2.36 -21.53 -8.26
N LEU A 284 -2.08 -22.83 -8.50
CA LEU A 284 -2.59 -23.91 -7.64
C LEU A 284 -2.03 -23.84 -6.22
N ALA A 285 -0.78 -23.40 -6.05
CA ALA A 285 -0.20 -23.18 -4.72
C ALA A 285 -0.93 -22.04 -3.98
N ALA A 286 -1.17 -20.90 -4.66
CA ALA A 286 -1.91 -19.78 -4.11
C ALA A 286 -3.36 -20.14 -3.75
N TYR A 287 -4.06 -20.91 -4.60
CA TYR A 287 -5.40 -21.41 -4.30
C TYR A 287 -5.42 -22.31 -3.06
N ARG A 288 -4.45 -23.22 -2.93
CA ARG A 288 -4.35 -24.13 -1.76
C ARG A 288 -4.11 -23.38 -0.45
N GLU A 289 -3.34 -22.31 -0.51
CA GLU A 289 -3.15 -21.39 0.62
C GLU A 289 -4.47 -20.68 0.96
N TYR A 290 -5.15 -20.14 -0.04
CA TYR A 290 -6.45 -19.48 0.12
C TYR A 290 -7.50 -20.38 0.79
N VAL A 291 -7.62 -21.64 0.36
CA VAL A 291 -8.56 -22.60 0.99
C VAL A 291 -8.00 -23.30 2.23
N ASN A 292 -6.79 -22.95 2.67
CA ASN A 292 -6.08 -23.57 3.79
C ASN A 292 -6.03 -25.12 3.71
N ASN A 293 -5.75 -25.65 2.51
CA ASN A 293 -5.63 -27.08 2.27
C ASN A 293 -4.54 -27.38 1.23
N PRO A 294 -3.36 -27.89 1.64
CA PRO A 294 -2.23 -28.13 0.74
C PRO A 294 -2.47 -29.23 -0.31
N LEU A 295 -3.52 -30.05 -0.13
CA LEU A 295 -3.89 -31.13 -1.05
C LEU A 295 -5.15 -30.81 -1.85
N ALA A 296 -5.66 -29.57 -1.79
CA ALA A 296 -6.82 -29.19 -2.57
C ALA A 296 -6.56 -29.39 -4.08
N ALA A 297 -7.53 -29.98 -4.77
CA ALA A 297 -7.59 -29.98 -6.23
C ALA A 297 -8.12 -28.62 -6.70
N ALA A 298 -7.76 -28.20 -7.91
CA ALA A 298 -8.33 -27.01 -8.53
C ALA A 298 -9.87 -27.09 -8.53
N PRO A 299 -10.57 -25.95 -8.39
CA PRO A 299 -12.03 -25.93 -8.40
C PRO A 299 -12.57 -26.37 -9.78
N THR A 300 -13.87 -26.65 -9.86
CA THR A 300 -14.50 -26.93 -11.15
C THR A 300 -14.51 -25.63 -11.96
N PRO A 301 -13.94 -25.60 -13.17
CA PRO A 301 -13.82 -24.34 -13.90
C PRO A 301 -15.19 -23.86 -14.40
N ILE A 302 -15.42 -22.57 -14.26
CA ILE A 302 -16.52 -21.83 -14.88
C ILE A 302 -15.86 -21.01 -15.98
N MET A 303 -16.14 -21.36 -17.25
CA MET A 303 -15.52 -20.64 -18.36
C MET A 303 -16.11 -19.23 -18.46
N PRO A 304 -15.26 -18.20 -18.61
CA PRO A 304 -15.74 -16.85 -18.81
C PRO A 304 -16.56 -16.77 -20.12
N PRO A 305 -17.52 -15.83 -20.19
CA PRO A 305 -18.30 -15.58 -21.41
C PRO A 305 -17.40 -15.30 -22.62
N SER A 306 -17.83 -15.72 -23.81
CA SER A 306 -17.13 -15.44 -25.06
C SER A 306 -17.48 -14.08 -25.68
N ALA A 307 -18.48 -13.39 -25.13
CA ALA A 307 -18.92 -12.07 -25.53
C ALA A 307 -19.46 -11.32 -24.31
N TYR A 308 -19.23 -10.02 -24.26
CA TYR A 308 -19.66 -9.17 -23.16
C TYR A 308 -20.66 -8.10 -23.63
N VAL A 309 -21.51 -7.66 -22.71
CA VAL A 309 -22.35 -6.48 -22.92
C VAL A 309 -21.45 -5.25 -22.93
N GLY A 310 -21.57 -4.44 -23.98
CA GLY A 310 -20.78 -3.21 -24.14
C GLY A 310 -19.46 -3.40 -24.89
N ASP A 311 -19.05 -4.64 -25.21
CA ASP A 311 -17.89 -4.95 -26.06
C ASP A 311 -18.33 -4.78 -27.53
N MET A 312 -18.01 -3.61 -28.09
CA MET A 312 -18.49 -3.13 -29.37
C MET A 312 -17.52 -3.39 -30.52
N ASP A 313 -16.22 -3.51 -30.24
CA ASP A 313 -15.22 -3.82 -31.26
C ASP A 313 -14.78 -5.30 -31.26
N GLY A 314 -15.23 -6.09 -30.27
CA GLY A 314 -15.11 -7.54 -30.21
C GLY A 314 -13.76 -8.03 -29.69
N ASP A 315 -13.02 -7.19 -28.97
CA ASP A 315 -11.70 -7.53 -28.43
C ASP A 315 -11.73 -8.17 -27.03
N LYS A 316 -12.94 -8.34 -26.46
CA LYS A 316 -13.27 -8.99 -25.18
C LYS A 316 -12.98 -8.15 -23.94
N ASP A 317 -12.76 -6.85 -24.07
CA ASP A 317 -12.87 -5.91 -22.97
C ASP A 317 -13.98 -4.86 -23.19
N VAL A 318 -14.19 -3.99 -22.21
CA VAL A 318 -15.13 -2.86 -22.34
C VAL A 318 -14.40 -1.62 -21.86
N ASP A 319 -14.02 -0.76 -22.79
CA ASP A 319 -13.12 0.35 -22.52
C ASP A 319 -13.46 1.66 -23.27
N ALA A 320 -12.45 2.53 -23.43
CA ALA A 320 -12.62 3.82 -24.07
C ALA A 320 -12.87 3.73 -25.59
N ASP A 321 -12.43 2.66 -26.26
CA ASP A 321 -12.68 2.41 -27.67
C ASP A 321 -14.12 1.92 -27.89
N ASP A 322 -14.65 1.07 -27.01
CA ASP A 322 -16.07 0.72 -27.00
C ASP A 322 -16.98 1.91 -26.75
N LEU A 323 -16.61 2.77 -25.78
CA LEU A 323 -17.35 3.98 -25.51
C LEU A 323 -17.41 4.90 -26.73
N LYS A 324 -16.32 5.01 -27.50
CA LYS A 324 -16.31 5.78 -28.75
C LYS A 324 -17.22 5.14 -29.79
N ALA A 325 -17.20 3.82 -29.91
CA ALA A 325 -18.09 3.08 -30.80
C ALA A 325 -19.57 3.28 -30.42
N PHE A 326 -19.89 3.25 -29.13
CA PHE A 326 -21.23 3.46 -28.60
C PHE A 326 -21.76 4.85 -28.95
N ILE A 327 -20.96 5.89 -28.73
CA ILE A 327 -21.35 7.28 -29.00
C ILE A 327 -21.72 7.49 -30.48
N LEU A 328 -21.11 6.75 -31.42
CA LEU A 328 -21.46 6.84 -32.84
C LEU A 328 -22.83 6.23 -33.17
N CYS A 329 -23.33 5.34 -32.31
CA CYS A 329 -24.59 4.63 -32.47
C CYS A 329 -25.74 5.20 -31.62
N ALA A 330 -25.42 5.89 -30.52
CA ALA A 330 -26.39 6.49 -29.62
C ALA A 330 -27.31 7.48 -30.36
N ASN A 331 -28.57 7.09 -30.54
CA ASN A 331 -29.57 7.82 -31.32
C ASN A 331 -30.83 8.15 -30.51
N GLY A 332 -30.97 7.59 -29.30
CA GLY A 332 -32.01 7.88 -28.32
C GLY A 332 -33.18 6.89 -28.32
N PRO A 333 -34.06 6.99 -27.32
CA PRO A 333 -35.12 6.01 -27.08
C PRO A 333 -36.11 5.94 -28.25
N ALA A 334 -36.53 4.73 -28.57
CA ALA A 334 -37.40 4.33 -29.67
C ALA A 334 -36.89 4.75 -31.07
N VAL A 335 -35.58 4.97 -31.24
CA VAL A 335 -34.96 5.24 -32.55
C VAL A 335 -34.28 3.97 -33.06
N PRO A 336 -34.83 3.32 -34.11
CA PRO A 336 -34.31 2.04 -34.58
C PRO A 336 -32.84 2.11 -34.99
N LEU A 337 -32.04 1.14 -34.54
CA LEU A 337 -30.64 1.04 -34.92
C LEU A 337 -30.43 0.57 -36.35
N SER A 338 -29.32 1.00 -36.94
CA SER A 338 -28.79 0.37 -38.16
C SER A 338 -28.11 -0.95 -37.81
N GLU A 339 -28.00 -1.88 -38.78
CA GLU A 339 -27.35 -3.18 -38.57
C GLU A 339 -25.92 -3.06 -38.00
N SER A 340 -25.18 -2.02 -38.41
CA SER A 340 -23.82 -1.72 -37.91
C SER A 340 -23.77 -1.34 -36.44
N CYS A 341 -24.88 -0.90 -35.85
CA CYS A 341 -24.99 -0.43 -34.48
C CYS A 341 -25.64 -1.44 -33.55
N ARG A 342 -25.93 -2.65 -34.05
CA ARG A 342 -26.53 -3.72 -33.26
C ARG A 342 -25.76 -4.07 -31.97
N PRO A 343 -24.41 -3.96 -31.88
CA PRO A 343 -23.72 -4.17 -30.61
C PRO A 343 -24.09 -3.16 -29.52
N ALA A 344 -24.54 -1.95 -29.89
CA ALA A 344 -24.91 -0.88 -28.96
C ALA A 344 -26.25 -1.15 -28.23
N ASP A 345 -27.10 -2.03 -28.77
CA ASP A 345 -28.33 -2.51 -28.15
C ASP A 345 -27.97 -3.55 -27.09
N ALA A 346 -27.77 -3.09 -25.86
CA ALA A 346 -27.33 -3.88 -24.73
C ALA A 346 -28.50 -4.54 -23.98
N ASP A 347 -29.67 -3.92 -23.98
CA ASP A 347 -30.87 -4.47 -23.33
C ASP A 347 -31.85 -5.22 -24.27
N ASN A 348 -31.55 -5.25 -25.57
CA ASN A 348 -32.28 -5.91 -26.66
C ASN A 348 -33.65 -5.28 -27.00
N ASP A 349 -33.78 -3.97 -26.84
CA ASP A 349 -35.01 -3.24 -27.18
C ASP A 349 -35.00 -2.60 -28.59
N HIS A 350 -33.91 -2.79 -29.34
CA HIS A 350 -33.67 -2.35 -30.72
C HIS A 350 -33.37 -0.84 -30.90
N ASP A 351 -33.07 -0.12 -29.83
CA ASP A 351 -32.48 1.21 -29.89
C ASP A 351 -31.15 1.31 -29.12
N ALA A 352 -30.49 2.47 -29.17
CA ALA A 352 -29.28 2.74 -28.39
C ALA A 352 -29.47 4.03 -27.60
N ASP A 353 -29.76 3.88 -26.31
CA ASP A 353 -30.17 4.96 -25.44
C ASP A 353 -29.42 5.00 -24.09
N GLN A 354 -30.01 5.64 -23.07
CA GLN A 354 -29.38 5.78 -21.77
C GLN A 354 -29.36 4.48 -20.95
N ILE A 355 -30.27 3.55 -21.21
CA ILE A 355 -30.30 2.23 -20.57
C ILE A 355 -29.13 1.40 -21.07
N ASP A 356 -28.87 1.40 -22.38
CA ASP A 356 -27.71 0.72 -22.95
C ASP A 356 -26.41 1.32 -22.45
N PHE A 357 -26.34 2.65 -22.38
CA PHE A 357 -25.18 3.33 -21.85
C PHE A 357 -24.93 2.93 -20.38
N ALA A 358 -25.97 2.80 -19.57
CA ALA A 358 -25.84 2.36 -18.18
C ALA A 358 -25.31 0.92 -18.09
N LEU A 359 -25.69 0.04 -19.01
CA LEU A 359 -25.16 -1.33 -19.09
C LEU A 359 -23.68 -1.35 -19.52
N LEU A 360 -23.31 -0.54 -20.52
CA LEU A 360 -21.90 -0.36 -20.91
C LEU A 360 -21.07 0.16 -19.74
N GLN A 361 -21.55 1.22 -19.06
CA GLN A 361 -20.86 1.77 -17.88
C GLN A 361 -20.68 0.76 -16.76
N ARG A 362 -21.66 -0.12 -16.56
CA ARG A 362 -21.58 -1.19 -15.56
C ARG A 362 -20.52 -2.23 -15.91
N CYS A 363 -20.27 -2.45 -17.20
CA CYS A 363 -19.32 -3.44 -17.69
C CYS A 363 -17.95 -2.87 -18.03
N TYR A 364 -17.77 -1.55 -17.98
CA TYR A 364 -16.52 -0.85 -18.23
C TYR A 364 -15.41 -1.37 -17.30
N SER A 365 -14.47 -2.11 -17.86
CA SER A 365 -13.35 -2.76 -17.17
C SER A 365 -11.99 -2.12 -17.51
N GLY A 366 -11.90 -1.45 -18.67
CA GLY A 366 -10.67 -0.85 -19.16
C GLY A 366 -9.84 -1.80 -20.03
N ALA A 367 -8.96 -1.22 -20.85
CA ALA A 367 -8.12 -1.92 -21.83
C ALA A 367 -7.38 -3.13 -21.24
N GLY A 368 -7.51 -4.28 -21.89
CA GLY A 368 -6.90 -5.56 -21.53
C GLY A 368 -7.49 -6.23 -20.29
N VAL A 369 -8.59 -5.70 -19.72
CA VAL A 369 -9.24 -6.24 -18.53
C VAL A 369 -10.60 -6.80 -18.90
N ARG A 370 -10.82 -8.09 -18.65
CA ARG A 370 -12.14 -8.70 -18.91
C ARG A 370 -13.22 -8.12 -18.00
N PRO A 371 -14.44 -7.88 -18.51
CA PRO A 371 -15.56 -7.47 -17.68
C PRO A 371 -15.94 -8.55 -16.66
N PRO A 372 -16.60 -8.17 -15.56
CA PRO A 372 -17.15 -9.13 -14.60
C PRO A 372 -18.02 -10.19 -15.30
N HIS A 373 -18.03 -11.43 -14.81
CA HIS A 373 -18.80 -12.53 -15.43
C HIS A 373 -20.30 -12.20 -15.62
N VAL A 374 -20.88 -11.35 -14.76
CA VAL A 374 -22.27 -10.87 -14.88
C VAL A 374 -22.55 -10.03 -16.13
N CYS A 375 -21.51 -9.60 -16.84
CA CYS A 375 -21.57 -8.89 -18.11
C CYS A 375 -21.57 -9.83 -19.34
N GLY A 376 -21.54 -11.15 -19.14
CA GLY A 376 -21.61 -12.11 -20.23
C GLY A 376 -22.92 -12.03 -21.01
N ARG A 377 -22.85 -12.12 -22.34
CA ARG A 377 -24.01 -12.39 -23.20
C ARG A 377 -24.24 -13.90 -23.30
N GLU A 378 -25.50 -14.34 -23.17
CA GLU A 378 -25.91 -15.74 -23.38
C GLU A 378 -25.99 -16.13 -24.87
#